data_AF-A0A7K9IGN1-F1
#
_entry.id   AF-A0A7K9IGN1-F1
#
_cell.length_a   1.000
_cell.length_b   1.000
_cell.length_c   1.000
_cell.angle_alpha   90.00
_cell.angle_beta   90.00
_cell.angle_gamma   90.00
#
_symmetry.space_group_name_H-M   'P 1'
#
loop_
_entity.id
_entity.type
_entity.pdbx_description
1 polymer ?
#
loop_
_entity_poly.entity_id
_entity_poly.type
_entity_poly.pdbx_seq_one_letter_code
_entity_poly.pdbx_strand_id
1 'polypeptide(L)'
;VQPNNYSTFYDDQRQNWSIMFESEKAAVDFSKQVCIAKCNSSPALDSVLCQDLLLGEGQAVEGGDSLEVAYTGWLFQNNGLGQVFDSSVNKDKLLRLKLGSGKVIKGWEEGMLGMKKGGRRLLIIPPAWAYGAQGVPGRVPPDSTLVFEVEVRRVKLAKESSASDGLSVSSRDSPAPSPVPSSDGFSSD
;
A
#
# COMPACT_ATOMS: atom_id res chain seq x y z
N VAL A 1 -4.08 -10.33 -8.99
CA VAL A 1 -4.69 -11.58 -8.48
C VAL A 1 -5.90 -11.22 -7.67
N GLN A 2 -7.04 -11.79 -8.02
CA GLN A 2 -8.29 -11.65 -7.29
C GLN A 2 -8.35 -12.66 -6.13
N PRO A 3 -9.25 -12.48 -5.15
CA PRO A 3 -9.53 -13.50 -4.15
C PRO A 3 -9.75 -14.89 -4.79
N ASN A 4 -9.36 -15.96 -4.08
CA ASN A 4 -9.45 -17.36 -4.53
C ASN A 4 -8.50 -17.75 -5.67
N ASN A 5 -7.33 -17.10 -5.78
CA ASN A 5 -6.27 -17.47 -6.73
C ASN A 5 -6.69 -17.38 -8.21
N TYR A 6 -7.51 -16.40 -8.57
CA TYR A 6 -7.84 -16.11 -9.96
C TYR A 6 -7.02 -14.93 -10.50
N SER A 7 -6.63 -15.00 -11.77
CA SER A 7 -6.19 -13.83 -12.53
C SER A 7 -7.02 -13.71 -13.80
N THR A 8 -7.47 -12.50 -14.09
CA THR A 8 -8.40 -12.21 -15.18
C THR A 8 -7.74 -11.21 -16.13
N PHE A 9 -7.84 -11.44 -17.43
CA PHE A 9 -7.31 -10.56 -18.46
C PHE A 9 -8.25 -10.54 -19.67
N TYR A 10 -8.08 -9.50 -20.48
CA TYR A 10 -8.85 -9.31 -21.71
C TYR A 10 -7.90 -9.45 -22.91
N ASP A 11 -8.38 -10.07 -23.98
CA ASP A 11 -7.69 -10.04 -25.27
C ASP A 11 -8.08 -8.80 -26.09
N ASP A 12 -7.50 -8.68 -27.29
CA ASP A 12 -7.75 -7.56 -28.21
C ASP A 12 -9.21 -7.49 -28.69
N GLN A 13 -9.97 -8.59 -28.55
CA GLN A 13 -11.40 -8.65 -28.85
C GLN A 13 -12.27 -8.33 -27.62
N ARG A 14 -11.64 -7.92 -26.51
CA ARG A 14 -12.26 -7.70 -25.20
C ARG A 14 -12.93 -8.95 -24.62
N GLN A 15 -12.56 -10.14 -25.09
CA GLN A 15 -13.04 -11.38 -24.48
C GLN A 15 -12.32 -11.58 -23.15
N ASN A 16 -13.08 -12.02 -22.15
CA ASN A 16 -12.59 -12.22 -20.80
C ASN A 16 -12.01 -13.64 -20.65
N TRP A 17 -10.76 -13.71 -20.20
CA TRP A 17 -10.06 -14.94 -19.87
C TRP A 17 -9.72 -14.98 -18.38
N SER A 18 -9.83 -16.16 -17.77
CA SER A 18 -9.47 -16.36 -16.36
C SER A 18 -8.58 -17.58 -16.19
N ILE A 19 -7.51 -17.40 -15.41
CA ILE A 19 -6.60 -18.46 -14.98
C ILE A 19 -6.82 -18.66 -13.49
N MET A 20 -7.01 -19.92 -13.08
CA MET A 20 -7.05 -20.33 -11.68
C MET A 20 -5.72 -20.97 -11.32
N PHE A 21 -5.10 -20.53 -10.22
CA PHE A 21 -3.87 -21.12 -9.71
C PHE A 21 -4.16 -22.10 -8.57
N GLU A 22 -3.35 -23.15 -8.49
CA GLU A 22 -3.47 -24.19 -7.46
C GLU A 22 -3.17 -23.68 -6.04
N SER A 23 -2.47 -22.53 -5.93
CA SER A 23 -2.17 -21.90 -4.64
C SER A 23 -1.97 -20.40 -4.77
N GLU A 24 -2.08 -19.69 -3.64
CA GLU A 24 -1.75 -18.26 -3.56
C GLU A 24 -0.29 -18.01 -3.95
N LYS A 25 0.61 -18.90 -3.51
CA LYS A 25 2.03 -18.81 -3.85
C LYS A 25 2.24 -18.86 -5.35
N ALA A 26 1.58 -19.78 -6.06
CA ALA A 26 1.68 -19.86 -7.52
C ALA A 26 1.12 -18.60 -8.21
N ALA A 27 0.00 -18.06 -7.73
CA ALA A 27 -0.57 -16.82 -8.25
C ALA A 27 0.35 -15.60 -8.04
N VAL A 28 0.99 -15.52 -6.87
CA VAL A 28 1.96 -14.48 -6.51
C VAL A 28 3.21 -14.60 -7.38
N ASP A 29 3.78 -15.80 -7.50
CA ASP A 29 4.98 -16.04 -8.31
C ASP A 29 4.72 -15.70 -9.78
N PHE A 30 3.56 -16.10 -10.31
CA PHE A 30 3.13 -15.70 -11.66
C PHE A 30 3.04 -14.18 -11.80
N SER A 31 2.42 -13.49 -10.83
CA SER A 31 2.29 -12.03 -10.87
C SER A 31 3.64 -11.32 -10.85
N LYS A 32 4.62 -11.83 -10.10
CA LYS A 32 5.99 -11.33 -10.13
C LYS A 32 6.59 -11.47 -11.53
N GLN A 33 6.42 -12.63 -12.17
CA GLN A 33 6.89 -12.85 -13.54
C GLN A 33 6.22 -11.93 -14.56
N VAL A 34 4.91 -11.65 -14.43
CA VAL A 34 4.21 -10.68 -15.28
C VAL A 34 4.83 -9.28 -15.16
N CYS A 35 5.13 -8.82 -13.94
CA CYS A 35 5.76 -7.52 -13.73
C CYS A 35 7.18 -7.46 -14.32
N ILE A 36 7.98 -8.52 -14.12
CA ILE A 36 9.33 -8.64 -14.68
C ILE A 36 9.27 -8.66 -16.21
N ALA A 37 8.36 -9.43 -16.80
CA ALA A 37 8.15 -9.48 -18.24
C ALA A 37 7.78 -8.11 -18.80
N LYS A 38 6.87 -7.38 -18.13
CA LYS A 38 6.50 -6.01 -18.50
C LYS A 38 7.70 -5.06 -18.47
N CYS A 39 8.55 -5.17 -17.45
CA CYS A 39 9.79 -4.40 -17.38
C CYS A 39 10.73 -4.73 -18.54
N ASN A 40 10.96 -6.01 -18.81
CA ASN A 40 11.85 -6.47 -19.89
C ASN A 40 11.34 -6.12 -21.29
N SER A 41 10.02 -5.98 -21.48
CA SER A 41 9.43 -5.57 -22.75
C SER A 41 9.44 -4.06 -22.98
N SER A 42 9.73 -3.26 -21.95
CA SER A 42 9.76 -1.81 -22.06
C SER A 42 11.16 -1.34 -22.46
N PRO A 43 11.30 -0.51 -23.52
CA PRO A 43 12.60 -0.01 -23.96
C PRO A 43 13.24 0.98 -22.97
N ALA A 44 12.42 1.62 -22.14
CA ALA A 44 12.84 2.53 -21.09
C ALA A 44 11.95 2.36 -19.85
N LEU A 45 12.51 2.65 -18.67
CA LEU A 45 11.81 2.59 -17.39
C LEU A 45 11.90 3.97 -16.73
N ASP A 46 10.95 4.84 -17.07
CA ASP A 46 10.96 6.25 -16.63
C ASP A 46 10.18 6.47 -15.32
N SER A 47 9.38 5.48 -14.93
CA SER A 47 8.55 5.48 -13.73
C SER A 47 8.61 4.13 -13.03
N VAL A 48 8.12 4.10 -11.78
CA VAL A 48 7.97 2.86 -11.03
C VAL A 48 6.94 1.95 -11.72
N LEU A 49 7.27 0.66 -11.86
CA LEU A 49 6.29 -0.35 -12.21
C LEU A 49 5.75 -1.00 -10.94
N CYS A 50 4.43 -1.02 -10.82
CA CYS A 50 3.72 -1.59 -9.69
C CYS A 50 2.93 -2.83 -10.14
N GLN A 51 3.02 -3.90 -9.35
CA GLN A 51 2.21 -5.09 -9.51
C GLN A 51 1.67 -5.55 -8.16
N ASP A 52 0.35 -5.50 -8.00
CA ASP A 52 -0.31 -6.08 -6.83
C ASP A 52 -0.16 -7.61 -6.84
N LEU A 53 0.40 -8.12 -5.75
CA LEU A 53 0.57 -9.55 -5.48
C LEU A 53 -0.57 -10.07 -4.62
N LEU A 54 -0.92 -9.31 -3.58
CA LEU A 54 -2.14 -9.49 -2.78
C LEU A 54 -2.80 -8.14 -2.55
N LEU A 55 -4.12 -8.12 -2.69
CA LEU A 55 -4.93 -6.98 -2.30
C LEU A 55 -5.12 -7.02 -0.78
N GLY A 56 -4.85 -5.88 -0.13
CA GLY A 56 -5.18 -5.69 1.27
C GLY A 56 -6.63 -5.27 1.47
N GLU A 57 -6.97 -5.03 2.73
CA GLU A 57 -8.32 -4.64 3.15
C GLU A 57 -8.35 -3.22 3.77
N GLY A 58 -9.55 -2.66 3.83
CA GLY A 58 -9.79 -1.33 4.40
C GLY A 58 -9.48 -0.19 3.44
N GLN A 59 -9.26 0.99 4.02
CA GLN A 59 -9.00 2.22 3.28
C GLN A 59 -7.61 2.17 2.62
N ALA A 60 -7.57 2.67 1.38
CA ALA A 60 -6.34 2.81 0.62
C ALA A 60 -5.49 3.95 1.19
N VAL A 61 -4.18 3.76 1.26
CA VAL A 61 -3.24 4.74 1.83
C VAL A 61 -3.03 5.90 0.87
N GLU A 62 -2.97 7.11 1.42
CA GLU A 62 -2.76 8.38 0.72
C GLU A 62 -1.51 9.11 1.26
N GLY A 63 -1.12 10.20 0.59
CA GLY A 63 -0.06 11.08 1.08
C GLY A 63 -0.37 11.60 2.49
N GLY A 64 0.61 11.51 3.39
CA GLY A 64 0.48 11.90 4.79
C GLY A 64 0.25 10.72 5.75
N ASP A 65 -0.17 9.56 5.26
CA ASP A 65 -0.39 8.38 6.10
C ASP A 65 0.92 7.77 6.61
N SER A 66 0.87 7.14 7.78
CA SER A 66 2.02 6.44 8.37
C SER A 66 1.86 4.93 8.26
N LEU A 67 2.90 4.25 7.78
CA LEU A 67 2.90 2.82 7.50
C LEU A 67 3.98 2.10 8.31
N GLU A 68 3.67 0.89 8.76
CA GLU A 68 4.68 -0.09 9.16
C GLU A 68 4.69 -1.22 8.13
N VAL A 69 5.83 -1.46 7.49
CA VAL A 69 5.93 -2.40 6.37
C VAL A 69 7.01 -3.45 6.56
N ALA A 70 6.74 -4.64 6.03
CA ALA A 70 7.75 -5.65 5.78
C ALA A 70 8.20 -5.56 4.31
N TYR A 71 9.48 -5.78 4.03
CA TYR A 71 9.98 -5.75 2.66
C TYR A 71 11.19 -6.64 2.44
N THR A 72 11.42 -6.96 1.17
CA THR A 72 12.72 -7.44 0.66
C THR A 72 13.06 -6.67 -0.60
N GLY A 73 14.34 -6.32 -0.76
CA GLY A 73 14.88 -5.58 -1.90
C GLY A 73 15.97 -6.37 -2.61
N TRP A 74 15.87 -6.43 -3.94
CA TRP A 74 16.81 -7.09 -4.84
C TRP A 74 17.38 -6.12 -5.87
N LEU A 75 18.62 -6.36 -6.29
CA LEU A 75 19.13 -5.77 -7.52
C LEU A 75 18.41 -6.43 -8.71
N PHE A 76 17.96 -5.64 -9.68
CA PHE A 76 17.44 -6.19 -10.93
C PHE A 76 18.62 -6.51 -11.86
N GLN A 77 18.82 -7.79 -12.14
CA GLN A 77 19.99 -8.30 -12.87
C GLN A 77 19.57 -9.44 -13.78
N ASN A 78 20.21 -9.58 -14.95
CA ASN A 78 19.93 -10.63 -15.91
C ASN A 78 18.42 -10.78 -16.22
N ASN A 79 17.73 -9.65 -16.40
CA ASN A 79 16.30 -9.58 -16.71
C ASN A 79 15.38 -10.19 -15.63
N GLY A 80 15.82 -10.22 -14.36
CA GLY A 80 15.03 -10.76 -13.25
C GLY A 80 15.52 -10.32 -11.86
N LEU A 81 15.06 -11.04 -10.83
CA LEU A 81 15.49 -10.82 -9.45
C LEU A 81 16.93 -11.34 -9.26
N GLY A 82 17.86 -10.43 -8.97
CA GLY A 82 19.25 -10.75 -8.68
C GLY A 82 19.52 -10.90 -7.18
N GLN A 83 20.63 -10.34 -6.72
CA GLN A 83 21.04 -10.41 -5.32
C GLN A 83 20.11 -9.60 -4.41
N VAL A 84 19.70 -10.18 -3.27
CA VAL A 84 19.08 -9.45 -2.16
C VAL A 84 20.11 -8.51 -1.55
N PHE A 85 19.82 -7.21 -1.50
CA PHE A 85 20.71 -6.23 -0.86
C PHE A 85 20.16 -5.72 0.48
N ASP A 86 18.86 -5.85 0.73
CA ASP A 86 18.23 -5.52 2.03
C ASP A 86 16.92 -6.28 2.23
N SER A 87 16.59 -6.58 3.47
CA SER A 87 15.32 -7.19 3.87
C SER A 87 14.98 -6.85 5.31
N SER A 88 13.69 -6.71 5.61
CA SER A 88 13.18 -6.62 6.97
C SER A 88 12.56 -7.93 7.46
N VAL A 89 12.38 -8.94 6.61
CA VAL A 89 11.68 -10.19 6.98
C VAL A 89 12.44 -10.97 8.05
N ASN A 90 13.77 -10.90 8.03
CA ASN A 90 14.63 -11.53 9.03
C ASN A 90 14.92 -10.63 10.24
N LYS A 91 14.31 -9.45 10.31
CA LYS A 91 14.52 -8.47 11.39
C LYS A 91 13.24 -8.39 12.21
N ASP A 92 13.36 -8.35 13.54
CA ASP A 92 12.20 -8.25 14.44
C ASP A 92 11.42 -6.93 14.33
N LYS A 93 11.87 -5.99 13.48
CA LYS A 93 11.30 -4.65 13.35
C LYS A 93 10.89 -4.36 11.91
N LEU A 94 9.63 -3.97 11.77
CA LEU A 94 9.06 -3.39 10.56
C LEU A 94 9.67 -2.01 10.28
N LEU A 95 9.76 -1.63 9.01
CA LEU A 95 10.16 -0.30 8.62
C LEU A 95 8.98 0.66 8.80
N ARG A 96 9.20 1.76 9.51
CA ARG A 96 8.23 2.84 9.68
C ARG A 96 8.50 3.95 8.68
N LEU A 97 7.47 4.36 7.94
CA LEU A 97 7.56 5.49 7.02
C LEU A 97 6.27 6.32 7.05
N LYS A 98 6.37 7.57 6.61
CA LYS A 98 5.24 8.45 6.37
C LYS A 98 5.24 8.83 4.90
N LEU A 99 4.17 8.51 4.19
CA LEU A 99 4.07 8.81 2.76
C LEU A 99 4.06 10.32 2.53
N GLY A 100 4.79 10.76 1.51
CA GLY A 100 4.98 12.17 1.17
C GLY A 100 5.98 12.92 2.07
N SER A 101 6.70 12.22 2.95
CA SER A 101 7.71 12.87 3.82
C SER A 101 9.09 13.00 3.17
N GLY A 102 9.35 12.29 2.07
CA GLY A 102 10.65 12.31 1.38
C GLY A 102 11.75 11.60 2.17
N LYS A 103 11.38 10.74 3.13
CA LYS A 103 12.33 9.99 3.99
C LYS A 103 12.68 8.62 3.44
N VAL A 104 11.97 8.16 2.42
CA VAL A 104 12.28 6.94 1.67
C VAL A 104 12.52 7.31 0.20
N ILE A 105 13.06 6.36 -0.58
CA ILE A 105 13.28 6.58 -2.01
C ILE A 105 11.96 6.94 -2.72
N LYS A 106 12.03 7.80 -3.75
CA LYS A 106 10.85 8.29 -4.47
C LYS A 106 9.97 7.16 -4.99
N GLY A 107 10.60 6.04 -5.39
CA GLY A 107 9.85 4.91 -5.91
C GLY A 107 8.97 4.21 -4.87
N TRP A 108 9.30 4.30 -3.58
CA TRP A 108 8.43 3.85 -2.50
C TRP A 108 7.31 4.84 -2.23
N GLU A 109 7.62 6.14 -2.20
CA GLU A 109 6.62 7.20 -2.01
C GLU A 109 5.50 7.10 -3.06
N GLU A 110 5.86 6.85 -4.31
CA GLU A 110 4.89 6.67 -5.41
C GLU A 110 4.29 5.26 -5.44
N GLY A 111 5.13 4.21 -5.40
CA GLY A 111 4.68 2.85 -5.64
C GLY A 111 3.74 2.28 -4.57
N MET A 112 3.77 2.84 -3.37
CA MET A 112 2.94 2.40 -2.24
C MET A 112 1.59 3.12 -2.16
N LEU A 113 1.37 4.19 -2.93
CA LEU A 113 0.07 4.87 -2.97
C LEU A 113 -1.05 3.89 -3.36
N GLY A 114 -2.19 4.02 -2.70
CA GLY A 114 -3.35 3.17 -2.95
C GLY A 114 -3.26 1.75 -2.38
N MET A 115 -2.12 1.35 -1.78
CA MET A 115 -2.02 0.08 -1.05
C MET A 115 -2.97 0.07 0.15
N LYS A 116 -3.31 -1.12 0.63
CA LYS A 116 -4.21 -1.35 1.77
C LYS A 116 -3.50 -2.19 2.83
N LYS A 117 -4.02 -2.17 4.06
CA LYS A 117 -3.49 -3.02 5.15
C LYS A 117 -3.56 -4.49 4.74
N GLY A 118 -2.47 -5.24 4.92
CA GLY A 118 -2.31 -6.63 4.48
C GLY A 118 -1.96 -6.77 2.99
N GLY A 119 -1.95 -5.69 2.22
CA GLY A 119 -1.62 -5.74 0.79
C GLY A 119 -0.13 -5.99 0.57
N ARG A 120 0.17 -6.79 -0.46
CA ARG A 120 1.53 -7.06 -0.95
C ARG A 120 1.69 -6.58 -2.38
N ARG A 121 2.78 -5.87 -2.67
CA ARG A 121 3.05 -5.30 -4.00
C ARG A 121 4.50 -5.48 -4.38
N LEU A 122 4.75 -5.81 -5.65
CA LEU A 122 6.07 -5.77 -6.27
C LEU A 122 6.26 -4.40 -6.94
N LEU A 123 7.38 -3.76 -6.67
CA LEU A 123 7.81 -2.49 -7.24
C LEU A 123 9.11 -2.70 -8.00
N ILE A 124 9.15 -2.37 -9.28
CA ILE A 124 10.41 -2.26 -10.04
C ILE A 124 10.70 -0.77 -10.19
N ILE A 125 11.82 -0.33 -9.61
CA ILE A 125 12.16 1.07 -9.41
C ILE A 125 13.42 1.40 -10.22
N PRO A 126 13.32 2.25 -11.25
CA PRO A 126 14.48 2.68 -12.01
C PRO A 126 15.41 3.57 -11.16
N PRO A 127 16.69 3.73 -11.56
CA PRO A 127 17.69 4.41 -10.73
C PRO A 127 17.31 5.84 -10.35
N ALA A 128 16.68 6.60 -11.25
CA ALA A 128 16.22 7.97 -11.02
C ALA A 128 15.17 8.10 -9.90
N TRP A 129 14.48 7.00 -9.58
CA TRP A 129 13.49 6.90 -8.50
C TRP A 129 14.04 6.16 -7.26
N ALA A 130 15.31 5.74 -7.30
CA ALA A 130 16.01 5.03 -6.24
C ALA A 130 17.23 5.83 -5.76
N TYR A 131 18.44 5.26 -5.86
CA TYR A 131 19.69 5.86 -5.39
C TYR A 131 20.54 6.51 -6.50
N GLY A 132 20.05 6.49 -7.76
CA GLY A 132 20.70 7.10 -8.92
C GLY A 132 22.17 6.71 -9.12
N ALA A 133 22.93 7.61 -9.74
CA ALA A 133 24.36 7.44 -10.04
C ALA A 133 25.27 7.35 -8.80
N GLN A 134 24.75 7.64 -7.61
CA GLN A 134 25.53 7.51 -6.37
C GLN A 134 25.46 6.09 -5.80
N GLY A 135 24.32 5.41 -5.97
CA GLY A 135 24.09 4.12 -5.32
C GLY A 135 24.18 4.21 -3.79
N VAL A 136 24.52 3.09 -3.16
CA VAL A 136 24.82 2.95 -1.74
C VAL A 136 26.11 2.12 -1.61
N PRO A 137 27.22 2.71 -1.16
CA PRO A 137 28.50 2.02 -1.06
C PRO A 137 28.40 0.67 -0.34
N GLY A 138 28.93 -0.39 -0.98
CA GLY A 138 28.94 -1.74 -0.44
C GLY A 138 27.58 -2.45 -0.40
N ARG A 139 26.49 -1.84 -0.92
CA ARG A 139 25.15 -2.43 -0.89
C ARG A 139 24.39 -2.32 -2.21
N VAL A 140 24.36 -1.15 -2.83
CA VAL A 140 23.66 -0.89 -4.09
C VAL A 140 24.63 -0.20 -5.06
N PRO A 141 24.98 -0.81 -6.19
CA PRO A 141 25.81 -0.14 -7.19
C PRO A 141 25.15 1.13 -7.75
N PRO A 142 25.94 2.11 -8.25
CA PRO A 142 25.44 3.20 -9.08
C PRO A 142 24.50 2.73 -10.19
N ASP A 143 23.50 3.55 -10.49
CA ASP A 143 22.57 3.34 -11.63
C ASP A 143 21.85 1.98 -11.63
N SER A 144 21.63 1.41 -10.44
CA SER A 144 20.92 0.14 -10.30
C SER A 144 19.40 0.30 -10.35
N THR A 145 18.74 -0.48 -11.20
CA THR A 145 17.30 -0.78 -11.08
C THR A 145 17.08 -1.73 -9.91
N LEU A 146 16.10 -1.42 -9.07
CA LEU A 146 15.81 -2.19 -7.87
C LEU A 146 14.45 -2.85 -7.99
N VAL A 147 14.30 -4.03 -7.39
CA VAL A 147 13.00 -4.65 -7.17
C VAL A 147 12.72 -4.71 -5.69
N PHE A 148 11.54 -4.30 -5.28
CA PHE A 148 11.05 -4.45 -3.92
C PHE A 148 9.77 -5.24 -3.89
N GLU A 149 9.67 -6.17 -2.96
CA GLU A 149 8.40 -6.72 -2.51
C GLU A 149 8.10 -6.06 -1.18
N VAL A 150 6.97 -5.35 -1.09
CA VAL A 150 6.54 -4.61 0.09
C VAL A 150 5.19 -5.14 0.57
N GLU A 151 5.03 -5.25 1.88
CA GLU A 151 3.80 -5.64 2.55
C GLU A 151 3.43 -4.62 3.62
N VAL A 152 2.22 -4.07 3.53
CA VAL A 152 1.71 -3.12 4.52
C VAL A 152 1.16 -3.89 5.72
N ARG A 153 1.85 -3.86 6.86
CA ARG A 153 1.42 -4.55 8.08
C ARG A 153 0.51 -3.69 8.94
N ARG A 154 0.81 -2.40 9.04
CA ARG A 154 0.00 -1.43 9.80
C ARG A 154 -0.14 -0.11 9.06
N VAL A 155 -1.28 0.53 9.25
CA VAL A 155 -1.63 1.83 8.68
C VAL A 155 -2.15 2.71 9.81
N LYS A 156 -1.68 3.95 9.87
CA LYS A 156 -2.27 5.04 10.64
C LYS A 156 -2.63 6.16 9.67
N LEU A 157 -3.93 6.38 9.48
CA LEU A 157 -4.45 7.36 8.53
C LEU A 157 -4.34 8.77 9.11
N ALA A 158 -3.90 9.73 8.30
CA ALA A 158 -3.74 11.12 8.72
C ALA A 158 -5.09 11.77 9.07
N LYS A 159 -6.13 11.51 8.28
CA LYS A 159 -7.48 12.07 8.46
C LYS A 159 -8.15 11.67 9.78
N GLU A 160 -7.83 10.49 10.31
CA GLU A 160 -8.36 10.03 11.60
C GLU A 160 -7.65 10.69 12.79
N SER A 161 -6.36 11.00 12.64
CA SER A 161 -5.58 11.64 13.71
C SER A 161 -5.97 13.10 13.98
N SER A 162 -6.58 13.78 13.03
CA SER A 162 -7.13 15.13 13.21
C SER A 162 -8.52 15.15 13.86
N ALA A 163 -9.22 14.02 13.94
CA ALA A 163 -10.55 13.93 14.55
C ALA A 163 -10.51 13.64 16.06
N SER A 164 -9.39 13.14 16.58
CA SER A 164 -9.24 12.80 18.01
C SER A 164 -8.88 13.98 18.92
N ASP A 165 -8.44 15.11 18.36
CA ASP A 165 -8.07 16.31 19.15
C ASP A 165 -9.26 17.25 19.44
N GLY A 166 -10.48 16.87 19.05
CA GLY A 166 -11.69 17.72 19.14
C GLY A 166 -12.73 17.35 20.20
N LEU A 167 -12.56 16.28 20.99
CA LEU A 167 -13.52 15.90 22.04
C LEU A 167 -12.91 16.08 23.44
N SER A 168 -12.70 17.33 23.83
CA SER A 168 -12.67 17.69 25.25
C SER A 168 -14.10 17.69 25.80
N VAL A 169 -14.40 16.61 26.50
CA VAL A 169 -15.55 16.34 27.36
C VAL A 169 -16.02 17.57 28.15
N SER A 170 -17.29 17.97 27.99
CA SER A 170 -18.05 18.63 29.05
C SER A 170 -19.17 17.70 29.50
N SER A 171 -18.86 16.85 30.48
CA SER A 171 -19.85 16.03 31.17
C SER A 171 -20.53 16.87 32.24
N ARG A 172 -21.82 17.16 32.06
CA ARG A 172 -22.76 17.27 33.17
C ARG A 172 -23.98 16.43 32.83
N ASP A 173 -24.00 15.23 33.43
CA ASP A 173 -25.17 14.38 33.55
C ASP A 173 -26.34 15.16 34.16
N SER A 174 -27.54 14.97 33.60
CA SER A 174 -28.67 14.44 34.39
C SER A 174 -29.89 14.07 33.51
N PRO A 175 -30.60 12.97 33.85
CA PRO A 175 -31.62 12.34 33.00
C PRO A 175 -33.03 12.93 33.22
N ALA A 176 -33.84 12.96 32.17
CA ALA A 176 -35.29 13.18 32.26
C ALA A 176 -36.00 11.93 32.83
N PRO A 177 -37.09 12.09 33.60
CA PRO A 177 -38.46 11.85 33.08
C PRO A 177 -39.48 12.84 33.72
N SER A 178 -40.75 13.06 33.37
CA SER A 178 -41.78 12.54 32.45
C SER A 178 -42.90 13.61 32.39
N PRO A 179 -43.90 13.52 31.50
CA PRO A 179 -44.94 14.54 31.31
C PRO A 179 -46.13 14.38 32.27
N VAL A 180 -46.76 15.49 32.67
CA VAL A 180 -48.11 15.48 33.28
C VAL A 180 -48.90 16.75 32.89
N PRO A 181 -50.24 16.64 32.71
CA PRO A 181 -51.08 17.63 32.04
C PRO A 181 -51.83 18.56 33.03
N SER A 182 -52.26 19.74 32.58
CA SER A 182 -53.21 20.64 33.27
C SER A 182 -53.82 21.57 32.22
N SER A 183 -55.06 21.38 31.79
CA SER A 183 -56.36 21.70 32.41
C SER A 183 -56.93 23.04 31.94
N ASP A 184 -58.05 22.92 31.23
CA ASP A 184 -59.13 23.86 30.92
C ASP A 184 -59.11 25.29 31.47
N GLY A 185 -59.35 26.23 30.54
CA GLY A 185 -60.45 27.22 30.57
C GLY A 185 -60.63 28.14 31.78
N PHE A 186 -60.51 29.46 31.56
CA PHE A 186 -61.58 30.48 31.72
C PHE A 186 -61.04 31.92 31.64
N SER A 187 -61.60 32.74 30.74
CA SER A 187 -62.19 34.09 31.01
C SER A 187 -62.26 34.90 29.70
N SER A 188 -63.45 35.26 29.20
CA SER A 188 -64.25 36.46 29.54
C SER A 188 -63.68 37.75 28.92
N ASP A 189 -64.18 38.13 27.74
CA ASP A 189 -65.00 39.35 27.51
C ASP A 189 -65.70 39.25 26.15
#